data_AF-A0A6J4MCQ4-F1
#
_entry.id   AF-A0A6J4MCQ4-F1
#
_cell.length_a   1.000
_cell.length_b   1.000
_cell.length_c   1.000
_cell.angle_alpha   90.00
_cell.angle_beta   90.00
_cell.angle_gamma   90.00
#
_symmetry.space_group_name_H-M   'P 1'
#
loop_
_entity.id
_entity.type
_entity.pdbx_description
1 polymer ?
#
loop_
_entity_poly.entity_id
_entity_poly.type
_entity_poly.pdbx_seq_one_letter_code
_entity_poly.pdbx_strand_id
1 'polypeptide(L)'
;SAETLDAGARAWLAAGRDALVQAMERALSPGIDIRELDPHLIDEVMHPLQAQRLREFLDDRTKFTKSNSAIIAVLEEVVHVIDGGDPEVPLRKDWRKHLFDEVHKQFKPAQLEAALVHPALRFARRAVQVLAHAGAPHKALALKRFRDRLVVQRERYLRERGLLTFDAQIARVHGALHGDGGAAFAMRLHDAWPVMLVDEFQDTDAQQFAILDRLYRDADGIPRGRLVMIGDPKQAIYRFRGGDVQAYLAARAGADTVLHLSTNFRSSTALVNALNEWHDAAGAVLSQVSDAIRAEPVVAAGHTDASPLLEDGVACARPLVFHLQDEIPANADARCDAALRACANQIADMLGSRKQCIGADALRPGDIAVLLPRHSHVARLRELLCERAVPCVGAGRDSVFTTELARELQIFLHGVEHARHEPAVRAALATRLGGATFDSLLALHDDAPRWQQMAQRFVRLRARWHAAGVLAVIRDVMAESGAELARLPDGERLLTDLRHLGELLQEAS
;
A
#
# COMPACT_ATOMS: atom_id res chain seq x y z
N SER A 1 -26.56 -3.24 -27.10
CA SER A 1 -26.96 -1.82 -27.01
C SER A 1 -27.07 -1.46 -25.53
N ALA A 2 -27.11 -0.17 -25.16
CA ALA A 2 -27.29 0.23 -23.75
C ALA A 2 -28.62 -0.30 -23.15
N GLU A 3 -29.60 -0.61 -24.00
CA GLU A 3 -30.90 -1.16 -23.65
C GLU A 3 -30.86 -2.60 -23.12
N THR A 4 -29.79 -3.35 -23.39
CA THR A 4 -29.62 -4.74 -22.91
C THR A 4 -28.85 -4.84 -21.58
N LEU A 5 -28.41 -3.71 -21.03
CA LEU A 5 -27.66 -3.67 -19.78
C LEU A 5 -28.63 -3.60 -18.59
N ASP A 6 -28.38 -4.38 -17.54
CA ASP A 6 -29.10 -4.20 -16.27
C ASP A 6 -28.78 -2.85 -15.61
N ALA A 7 -29.58 -2.48 -14.61
CA ALA A 7 -29.47 -1.22 -13.88
C ALA A 7 -28.04 -0.97 -13.35
N GLY A 8 -27.38 -1.98 -12.80
CA GLY A 8 -26.02 -1.84 -12.26
C GLY A 8 -24.97 -1.62 -13.35
N ALA A 9 -25.08 -2.32 -14.48
CA ALA A 9 -24.21 -2.12 -15.63
C ALA A 9 -24.40 -0.73 -16.27
N ARG A 10 -25.64 -0.24 -16.35
CA ARG A 10 -25.92 1.15 -16.79
C ARG A 10 -25.31 2.17 -15.83
N ALA A 11 -25.43 1.94 -14.52
CA ALA A 11 -24.90 2.83 -13.50
C ALA A 11 -23.35 2.93 -13.54
N TRP A 12 -22.66 1.82 -13.83
CA TRP A 12 -21.21 1.84 -14.05
C TRP A 12 -20.80 2.47 -15.38
N LEU A 13 -21.60 2.27 -16.44
CA LEU A 13 -21.38 2.95 -17.73
C LEU A 13 -21.47 4.47 -17.57
N ALA A 14 -22.48 4.96 -16.84
CA ALA A 14 -22.65 6.38 -16.53
C ALA A 14 -21.53 6.94 -15.63
N ALA A 15 -20.99 6.12 -14.72
CA ALA A 15 -19.87 6.52 -13.86
C ALA A 15 -18.53 6.66 -14.62
N GLY A 16 -18.43 6.07 -15.82
CA GLY A 16 -17.23 6.12 -16.65
C GLY A 16 -16.24 5.01 -16.38
N ARG A 17 -15.34 4.80 -17.36
CA ARG A 17 -14.37 3.70 -17.37
C ARG A 17 -13.42 3.75 -16.18
N ASP A 18 -12.86 4.91 -15.86
CA ASP A 18 -11.83 5.04 -14.82
C ASP A 18 -12.39 4.72 -13.43
N ALA A 19 -13.63 5.15 -13.16
CA ALA A 19 -14.33 4.82 -11.93
C ALA A 19 -14.58 3.31 -11.79
N LEU A 20 -14.99 2.65 -12.89
CA LEU A 20 -15.16 1.19 -12.90
C LEU A 20 -13.82 0.46 -12.70
N VAL A 21 -12.74 0.92 -13.34
CA VAL A 21 -11.41 0.32 -13.19
C VAL A 21 -10.95 0.42 -11.74
N GLN A 22 -11.01 1.60 -11.12
CA GLN A 22 -10.63 1.78 -9.71
C GLN A 22 -11.50 0.98 -8.75
N ALA A 23 -12.78 0.77 -9.07
CA ALA A 23 -13.66 -0.08 -8.28
C ALA A 23 -13.32 -1.56 -8.45
N MET A 24 -13.01 -1.99 -9.67
CA MET A 24 -12.59 -3.36 -9.98
C MET A 24 -11.23 -3.70 -9.35
N GLU A 25 -10.27 -2.80 -9.38
CA GLU A 25 -8.96 -2.98 -8.71
C GLU A 25 -9.16 -3.23 -7.22
N ARG A 26 -10.01 -2.42 -6.57
CA ARG A 26 -10.36 -2.63 -5.16
C ARG A 26 -11.10 -3.95 -4.93
N ALA A 27 -12.06 -4.29 -5.78
CA ALA A 27 -12.85 -5.51 -5.67
C ALA A 27 -12.03 -6.79 -5.90
N LEU A 28 -10.91 -6.70 -6.62
CA LEU A 28 -10.00 -7.81 -6.88
C LEU A 28 -8.87 -7.91 -5.84
N SER A 29 -8.72 -6.91 -4.96
CA SER A 29 -7.74 -6.95 -3.89
C SER A 29 -8.03 -8.09 -2.88
N PRO A 30 -6.99 -8.75 -2.35
CA PRO A 30 -7.15 -9.76 -1.31
C PRO A 30 -7.95 -9.25 -0.10
N GLY A 31 -8.84 -10.09 0.44
CA GLY A 31 -9.62 -9.78 1.65
C GLY A 31 -10.75 -8.77 1.47
N ILE A 32 -11.01 -8.28 0.26
CA ILE A 32 -12.13 -7.36 -0.01
C ILE A 32 -13.39 -8.15 -0.37
N ASP A 33 -14.40 -8.02 0.48
CA ASP A 33 -15.74 -8.51 0.18
C ASP A 33 -16.65 -7.37 -0.30
N ILE A 34 -17.43 -7.66 -1.34
CA ILE A 34 -18.44 -6.74 -1.86
C ILE A 34 -19.71 -7.02 -1.08
N ARG A 35 -19.93 -6.24 -0.03
CA ARG A 35 -21.17 -6.34 0.76
C ARG A 35 -22.35 -5.94 -0.10
N GLU A 36 -23.26 -6.88 -0.28
CA GLU A 36 -24.57 -6.61 -0.82
C GLU A 36 -25.37 -5.87 0.27
N LEU A 37 -25.83 -4.67 -0.05
CA LEU A 37 -26.90 -4.04 0.71
C LEU A 37 -28.16 -4.83 0.42
N ASP A 38 -28.83 -5.30 1.47
CA ASP A 38 -30.11 -6.00 1.35
C ASP A 38 -31.09 -5.13 0.54
N PRO A 39 -31.55 -5.58 -0.64
CA PRO A 39 -32.49 -4.82 -1.48
C PRO A 39 -33.76 -4.42 -0.71
N HIS A 40 -34.17 -5.22 0.28
CA HIS A 40 -35.33 -4.94 1.11
C HIS A 40 -35.17 -3.69 1.99
N LEU A 41 -33.95 -3.20 2.21
CA LEU A 41 -33.72 -1.95 2.94
C LEU A 41 -34.27 -0.73 2.19
N ILE A 42 -34.17 -0.74 0.86
CA ILE A 42 -34.76 0.32 0.03
C ILE A 42 -36.28 0.21 0.10
N ASP A 43 -36.84 -1.00 -0.06
CA ASP A 43 -38.29 -1.22 0.03
C ASP A 43 -38.86 -0.79 1.39
N GLU A 44 -38.16 -1.08 2.49
CA GLU A 44 -38.55 -0.68 3.86
C GLU A 44 -38.55 0.85 4.03
N VAL A 45 -37.54 1.53 3.48
CA VAL A 45 -37.41 2.99 3.53
C VAL A 45 -38.44 3.67 2.64
N MET A 46 -38.71 3.11 1.47
CA MET A 46 -39.64 3.64 0.47
C MET A 46 -41.11 3.30 0.78
N HIS A 47 -41.40 2.60 1.88
CA HIS A 47 -42.77 2.26 2.23
C HIS A 47 -43.60 3.53 2.56
N PRO A 48 -44.79 3.74 1.96
CA PRO A 48 -45.58 4.97 2.12
C PRO A 48 -45.92 5.38 3.57
N LEU A 49 -46.15 4.39 4.44
CA LEU A 49 -46.34 4.61 5.90
C LEU A 49 -45.19 5.41 6.55
N GLN A 50 -43.96 5.32 6.03
CA GLN A 50 -42.83 6.05 6.59
C GLN A 50 -42.89 7.55 6.24
N ALA A 51 -43.31 7.89 5.02
CA ALA A 51 -43.58 9.27 4.64
C ALA A 51 -44.69 9.87 5.52
N GLN A 52 -45.76 9.10 5.80
CA GLN A 52 -46.80 9.53 6.72
C GLN A 52 -46.27 9.83 8.13
N ARG A 53 -45.49 8.91 8.72
CA ARG A 53 -44.89 9.10 10.05
C ARG A 53 -43.95 10.30 10.12
N LEU A 54 -43.23 10.59 9.04
CA LEU A 54 -42.39 11.78 8.95
C LEU A 54 -43.22 13.06 8.88
N ARG A 55 -44.34 13.07 8.13
CA ARG A 55 -45.25 14.23 8.10
C ARG A 55 -45.87 14.50 9.47
N GLU A 56 -46.38 13.47 10.14
CA GLU A 56 -46.91 13.59 11.51
C GLU A 56 -45.86 14.15 12.48
N PHE A 57 -44.60 13.74 12.34
CA PHE A 57 -43.50 14.32 13.10
C PHE A 57 -43.22 15.78 12.72
N LEU A 58 -43.42 16.18 11.47
CA LEU A 58 -43.18 17.56 11.00
C LEU A 58 -44.33 18.53 11.32
N ASP A 59 -45.54 18.03 11.58
CA ASP A 59 -46.73 18.84 11.85
C ASP A 59 -46.57 19.74 13.08
N ASP A 60 -46.05 19.19 14.18
CA ASP A 60 -45.68 19.99 15.33
C ASP A 60 -44.32 20.66 15.10
N ARG A 61 -44.33 21.90 14.60
CA ARG A 61 -43.11 22.69 14.40
C ARG A 61 -42.56 23.30 15.69
N THR A 62 -43.27 23.21 16.82
CA THR A 62 -42.90 23.91 18.05
C THR A 62 -41.66 23.33 18.74
N LYS A 63 -41.31 22.07 18.43
CA LYS A 63 -40.09 21.38 18.91
C LYS A 63 -38.78 21.87 18.29
N PHE A 64 -38.83 22.50 17.12
CA PHE A 64 -37.62 22.99 16.43
C PHE A 64 -37.19 24.36 16.94
N THR A 65 -35.90 24.66 16.87
CA THR A 65 -35.36 25.98 17.24
C THR A 65 -35.86 27.10 16.33
N LYS A 66 -36.10 26.79 15.06
CA LYS A 66 -36.65 27.70 14.05
C LYS A 66 -37.72 26.98 13.23
N SER A 67 -38.76 27.70 12.80
CA SER A 67 -39.84 27.18 11.94
C SER A 67 -39.38 26.75 10.54
N ASN A 68 -38.15 27.14 10.16
CA ASN A 68 -37.44 26.78 8.93
C ASN A 68 -36.06 26.13 9.22
N SER A 69 -35.94 25.40 10.34
CA SER A 69 -34.70 24.68 10.68
C SER A 69 -34.24 23.79 9.53
N ALA A 70 -32.92 23.69 9.34
CA ALA A 70 -32.34 22.91 8.25
C ALA A 70 -32.71 21.42 8.32
N ILE A 71 -32.98 20.90 9.53
CA ILE A 71 -33.46 19.52 9.70
C ILE A 71 -34.84 19.30 9.08
N ILE A 72 -35.74 20.30 9.14
CA ILE A 72 -37.08 20.23 8.55
C ILE A 72 -36.96 19.99 7.06
N ALA A 73 -36.10 20.78 6.40
CA ALA A 73 -35.88 20.67 4.96
C ALA A 73 -35.24 19.32 4.56
N VAL A 74 -34.36 18.74 5.39
CA VAL A 74 -33.84 17.38 5.16
C VAL A 74 -34.96 16.34 5.25
N LEU A 75 -35.83 16.44 6.26
CA LEU A 75 -36.93 15.50 6.49
C LEU A 75 -38.02 15.60 5.40
N GLU A 76 -38.36 16.82 4.96
CA GLU A 76 -39.27 17.07 3.84
C GLU A 76 -38.71 16.49 2.53
N GLU A 77 -37.40 16.56 2.32
CA GLU A 77 -36.75 15.94 1.15
C GLU A 77 -36.84 14.42 1.18
N VAL A 78 -36.66 13.78 2.34
CA VAL A 78 -36.89 12.32 2.49
C VAL A 78 -38.35 11.96 2.19
N VAL A 79 -39.31 12.75 2.65
CA VAL A 79 -40.74 12.55 2.32
C VAL A 79 -40.96 12.64 0.82
N HIS A 80 -40.38 13.66 0.18
CA HIS A 80 -40.51 13.87 -1.27
C HIS A 80 -39.93 12.70 -2.08
N VAL A 81 -38.78 12.16 -1.68
CA VAL A 81 -38.18 10.98 -2.30
C VAL A 81 -39.12 9.76 -2.18
N ILE A 82 -39.64 9.50 -0.98
CA ILE A 82 -40.55 8.37 -0.75
C ILE A 82 -41.83 8.50 -1.58
N ASP A 83 -42.45 9.68 -1.59
CA ASP A 83 -43.67 9.94 -2.36
C ASP A 83 -43.45 9.85 -3.88
N GLY A 84 -42.29 10.31 -4.35
CA GLY A 84 -41.90 10.27 -5.75
C GLY A 84 -41.62 8.85 -6.25
N GLY A 85 -41.40 7.89 -5.34
CA GLY A 85 -41.15 6.49 -5.67
C GLY A 85 -39.79 6.23 -6.34
N ASP A 86 -38.91 7.23 -6.40
CA ASP A 86 -37.58 7.13 -7.00
C ASP A 86 -36.50 7.32 -5.91
N PRO A 87 -35.88 6.22 -5.42
CA PRO A 87 -34.87 6.29 -4.37
C PRO A 87 -33.54 6.89 -4.84
N GLU A 88 -33.31 7.05 -6.15
CA GLU A 88 -32.07 7.63 -6.69
C GLU A 88 -32.07 9.16 -6.76
N VAL A 89 -33.20 9.80 -6.40
CA VAL A 89 -33.27 11.26 -6.28
C VAL A 89 -32.23 11.75 -5.26
N PRO A 90 -31.29 12.62 -5.66
CA PRO A 90 -30.17 13.00 -4.82
C PRO A 90 -30.62 13.86 -3.65
N LEU A 91 -30.23 13.45 -2.43
CA LEU A 91 -30.40 14.23 -1.23
C LEU A 91 -29.40 15.41 -1.15
N ARG A 92 -29.79 16.49 -0.48
CA ARG A 92 -28.91 17.62 -0.12
C ARG A 92 -27.61 17.19 0.56
N LYS A 93 -26.48 17.78 0.19
CA LYS A 93 -25.14 17.35 0.66
C LYS A 93 -24.91 17.54 2.16
N ASP A 94 -25.68 18.40 2.82
CA ASP A 94 -25.51 18.78 4.22
C ASP A 94 -26.42 17.99 5.19
N TRP A 95 -27.14 16.96 4.73
CA TRP A 95 -27.99 16.12 5.58
C TRP A 95 -27.24 15.57 6.81
N ARG A 96 -25.97 15.20 6.65
CA ARG A 96 -25.15 14.65 7.74
C ARG A 96 -24.93 15.66 8.85
N LYS A 97 -24.61 16.90 8.48
CA LYS A 97 -24.39 18.00 9.42
C LYS A 97 -25.63 18.21 10.28
N HIS A 98 -26.82 18.23 9.69
CA HIS A 98 -28.05 18.61 10.41
C HIS A 98 -28.73 17.45 11.15
N LEU A 99 -28.62 16.21 10.65
CA LEU A 99 -29.22 15.02 11.29
C LEU A 99 -28.29 14.34 12.31
N PHE A 100 -26.98 14.60 12.26
CA PHE A 100 -25.99 13.92 13.11
C PHE A 100 -25.12 14.91 13.89
N ASP A 101 -24.31 15.71 13.20
CA ASP A 101 -23.24 16.48 13.86
C ASP A 101 -23.78 17.65 14.70
N GLU A 102 -24.80 18.34 14.19
CA GLU A 102 -25.40 19.54 14.79
C GLU A 102 -26.87 19.35 15.15
N VAL A 103 -27.33 18.10 15.34
CA VAL A 103 -28.74 17.79 15.64
C VAL A 103 -29.23 18.53 16.90
N HIS A 104 -28.36 18.71 17.89
CA HIS A 104 -28.64 19.44 19.13
C HIS A 104 -28.98 20.93 18.90
N LYS A 105 -28.54 21.52 17.77
CA LYS A 105 -28.85 22.91 17.40
C LYS A 105 -30.22 23.05 16.70
N GLN A 106 -30.82 21.93 16.28
CA GLN A 106 -32.05 21.91 15.49
C GLN A 106 -33.32 21.85 16.35
N PHE A 107 -33.20 21.36 17.59
CA PHE A 107 -34.31 21.24 18.54
C PHE A 107 -34.17 22.20 19.72
N LYS A 108 -35.30 22.65 20.27
CA LYS A 108 -35.30 23.39 21.53
C LYS A 108 -34.74 22.50 22.65
N PRO A 109 -33.98 23.03 23.62
CA PRO A 109 -33.35 22.22 24.66
C PRO A 109 -34.33 21.29 25.39
N ALA A 110 -35.53 21.78 25.73
CA ALA A 110 -36.56 21.01 26.43
C ALA A 110 -37.19 19.87 25.60
N GLN A 111 -36.98 19.85 24.28
CA GLN A 111 -37.56 18.88 23.36
C GLN A 111 -36.51 17.94 22.74
N LEU A 112 -35.22 18.21 22.99
CA LEU A 112 -34.11 17.51 22.35
C LEU A 112 -34.09 16.01 22.70
N GLU A 113 -34.18 15.67 23.99
CA GLU A 113 -34.14 14.25 24.41
C GLU A 113 -35.29 13.45 23.82
N ALA A 114 -36.51 13.99 23.89
CA ALA A 114 -37.70 13.36 23.31
C ALA A 114 -37.59 13.21 21.78
N ALA A 115 -37.04 14.22 21.09
CA ALA A 115 -36.83 14.16 19.64
C ALA A 115 -35.79 13.11 19.23
N LEU A 116 -34.68 12.99 19.98
CA LEU A 116 -33.59 12.04 19.68
C LEU A 116 -34.02 10.57 19.77
N VAL A 117 -34.98 10.26 20.64
CA VAL A 117 -35.53 8.90 20.78
C VAL A 117 -36.74 8.65 19.89
N HIS A 118 -37.31 9.71 19.28
CA HIS A 118 -38.54 9.62 18.48
C HIS A 118 -38.39 8.66 17.29
N PRO A 119 -39.34 7.74 17.06
CA PRO A 119 -39.26 6.76 15.97
C PRO A 119 -39.06 7.39 14.59
N ALA A 120 -39.72 8.53 14.30
CA ALA A 120 -39.59 9.22 13.02
C ALA A 120 -38.19 9.79 12.76
N LEU A 121 -37.52 10.36 13.78
CA LEU A 121 -36.16 10.87 13.62
C LEU A 121 -35.16 9.72 13.50
N ARG A 122 -35.37 8.63 14.25
CA ARG A 122 -34.59 7.39 14.11
C ARG A 122 -34.72 6.81 12.70
N PHE A 123 -35.94 6.75 12.17
CA PHE A 123 -36.21 6.35 10.80
C PHE A 123 -35.49 7.27 9.82
N ALA A 124 -35.65 8.59 9.92
CA ALA A 124 -35.02 9.55 9.01
C ALA A 124 -33.50 9.38 8.95
N ARG A 125 -32.84 9.19 10.10
CA ARG A 125 -31.39 8.96 10.17
C ARG A 125 -30.97 7.69 9.43
N ARG A 126 -31.76 6.62 9.52
CA ARG A 126 -31.54 5.39 8.74
C ARG A 126 -31.84 5.60 7.25
N ALA A 127 -32.96 6.26 6.94
CA ALA A 127 -33.42 6.51 5.58
C ALA A 127 -32.40 7.32 4.78
N VAL A 128 -31.86 8.42 5.31
CA VAL A 128 -30.84 9.21 4.59
C VAL A 128 -29.55 8.43 4.34
N GLN A 129 -29.17 7.51 5.23
CA GLN A 129 -28.01 6.65 5.03
C GLN A 129 -28.22 5.64 3.90
N VAL A 130 -29.44 5.10 3.78
CA VAL A 130 -29.82 4.19 2.68
C VAL A 130 -29.98 4.95 1.37
N LEU A 131 -30.76 6.03 1.34
CA LEU A 131 -31.08 6.81 0.15
C LEU A 131 -29.85 7.53 -0.44
N ALA A 132 -28.94 8.04 0.41
CA ALA A 132 -27.67 8.59 -0.07
C ALA A 132 -26.81 7.57 -0.84
N HIS A 133 -27.12 6.27 -0.71
CA HIS A 133 -26.45 5.16 -1.37
C HIS A 133 -27.44 4.29 -2.16
N ALA A 134 -28.61 4.79 -2.56
CA ALA A 134 -29.65 3.97 -3.21
C ALA A 134 -29.21 3.29 -4.52
N GLY A 135 -28.31 3.92 -5.28
CA GLY A 135 -27.70 3.31 -6.47
C GLY A 135 -26.53 2.36 -6.17
N ALA A 136 -26.09 2.26 -4.91
CA ALA A 136 -24.96 1.41 -4.50
C ALA A 136 -25.26 -0.10 -4.56
N PRO A 137 -26.45 -0.63 -4.19
CA PRO A 137 -26.75 -2.06 -4.29
C PRO A 137 -26.65 -2.58 -5.73
N HIS A 138 -27.23 -1.86 -6.69
CA HIS A 138 -27.14 -2.25 -8.11
C HIS A 138 -25.69 -2.20 -8.62
N LYS A 139 -24.93 -1.16 -8.26
CA LYS A 139 -23.50 -1.08 -8.58
C LYS A 139 -22.70 -2.20 -7.93
N ALA A 140 -22.96 -2.53 -6.67
CA ALA A 140 -22.29 -3.58 -5.92
C ALA A 140 -22.58 -4.97 -6.52
N LEU A 141 -23.85 -5.28 -6.79
CA LEU A 141 -24.24 -6.54 -7.42
C LEU A 141 -23.62 -6.70 -8.82
N ALA A 142 -23.64 -5.63 -9.62
CA ALA A 142 -22.98 -5.64 -10.92
C ALA A 142 -21.46 -5.84 -10.79
N LEU A 143 -20.82 -5.15 -9.84
CA LEU A 143 -19.39 -5.26 -9.58
C LEU A 143 -19.00 -6.68 -9.15
N LYS A 144 -19.78 -7.32 -8.26
CA LYS A 144 -19.61 -8.72 -7.86
C LYS A 144 -19.66 -9.65 -9.06
N ARG A 145 -20.70 -9.53 -9.88
CA ARG A 145 -20.84 -10.32 -11.12
C ARG A 145 -19.71 -10.04 -12.13
N PHE A 146 -19.19 -8.82 -12.22
CA PHE A 146 -18.04 -8.51 -13.07
C PHE A 146 -16.77 -9.18 -12.53
N ARG A 147 -16.52 -9.07 -11.23
CA ARG A 147 -15.42 -9.75 -10.53
C ARG A 147 -15.46 -11.26 -10.76
N ASP A 148 -16.59 -11.89 -10.51
CA ASP A 148 -16.72 -13.35 -10.62
C ASP A 148 -16.46 -13.83 -12.06
N ARG A 149 -16.98 -13.09 -13.07
CA ARG A 149 -16.68 -13.39 -14.48
C ARG A 149 -15.20 -13.21 -14.82
N LEU A 150 -14.55 -12.16 -14.33
CA LEU A 150 -13.12 -11.92 -14.57
C LEU A 150 -12.26 -12.99 -13.92
N VAL A 151 -12.59 -13.43 -12.70
CA VAL A 151 -11.89 -14.54 -12.04
C VAL A 151 -11.97 -15.80 -12.89
N VAL A 152 -13.16 -16.18 -13.37
CA VAL A 152 -13.31 -17.35 -14.25
C VAL A 152 -12.51 -17.22 -15.55
N GLN A 153 -12.53 -16.05 -16.18
CA GLN A 153 -11.76 -15.80 -17.40
C GLN A 153 -10.24 -15.85 -17.16
N ARG A 154 -9.76 -15.26 -16.05
CA ARG A 154 -8.37 -15.32 -15.61
C ARG A 154 -7.91 -16.77 -15.43
N GLU A 155 -8.66 -17.56 -14.68
CA GLU A 155 -8.32 -18.97 -14.44
C GLU A 155 -8.33 -19.81 -15.72
N ARG A 156 -9.23 -19.52 -16.67
CA ARG A 156 -9.19 -20.16 -17.99
C ARG A 156 -7.91 -19.78 -18.76
N TYR A 157 -7.61 -18.49 -18.83
CA TYR A 157 -6.43 -17.98 -19.54
C TYR A 157 -5.11 -18.54 -18.97
N LEU A 158 -4.99 -18.60 -17.64
CA LEU A 158 -3.81 -19.16 -16.97
C LEU A 158 -3.65 -20.66 -17.28
N ARG A 159 -4.74 -21.43 -17.21
CA ARG A 159 -4.72 -22.87 -17.52
C ARG A 159 -4.34 -23.17 -18.96
N GLU A 160 -4.91 -22.44 -19.92
CA GLU A 160 -4.60 -22.60 -21.35
C GLU A 160 -3.12 -22.36 -21.67
N ARG A 161 -2.42 -21.58 -20.83
CA ARG A 161 -1.00 -21.27 -20.97
C ARG A 161 -0.08 -22.05 -20.02
N GLY A 162 -0.63 -22.95 -19.20
CA GLY A 162 0.14 -23.68 -18.20
C GLY A 162 0.77 -22.78 -17.13
N LEU A 163 0.17 -21.62 -16.85
CA LEU A 163 0.67 -20.65 -15.87
C LEU A 163 0.00 -20.85 -14.51
N LEU A 164 0.74 -20.58 -13.44
CA LEU A 164 0.25 -20.56 -12.06
C LEU A 164 0.63 -19.24 -11.39
N THR A 165 -0.32 -18.63 -10.69
CA THR A 165 -0.03 -17.52 -9.79
C THR A 165 0.46 -18.05 -8.44
N PHE A 166 1.07 -17.19 -7.62
CA PHE A 166 1.45 -17.56 -6.26
C PHE A 166 0.23 -17.98 -5.42
N ASP A 167 -0.87 -17.23 -5.49
CA ASP A 167 -2.11 -17.58 -4.79
C ASP A 167 -2.68 -18.93 -5.25
N ALA A 168 -2.59 -19.24 -6.54
CA ALA A 168 -3.05 -20.52 -7.08
C ALA A 168 -2.22 -21.70 -6.57
N GLN A 169 -0.94 -21.51 -6.23
CA GLN A 169 -0.12 -22.56 -5.62
C GLN A 169 -0.66 -22.92 -4.23
N ILE A 170 -0.93 -21.92 -3.39
CA ILE A 170 -1.50 -22.10 -2.05
C ILE A 170 -2.88 -22.76 -2.16
N ALA A 171 -3.77 -22.20 -2.99
CA ALA A 171 -5.13 -22.71 -3.16
C ALA A 171 -5.15 -24.16 -3.67
N ARG A 172 -4.21 -24.55 -4.54
CA ARG A 172 -4.12 -25.93 -5.05
C ARG A 172 -3.67 -26.91 -3.97
N VAL A 173 -2.70 -26.55 -3.15
CA VAL A 173 -2.26 -27.38 -2.01
C VAL A 173 -3.40 -27.52 -1.00
N HIS A 174 -4.05 -26.41 -0.65
CA HIS A 174 -5.23 -26.40 0.21
C HIS A 174 -6.33 -27.33 -0.33
N GLY A 175 -6.69 -27.19 -1.61
CA GLY A 175 -7.69 -28.03 -2.26
C GLY A 175 -7.32 -29.51 -2.30
N ALA A 176 -6.05 -29.85 -2.57
CA ALA A 176 -5.57 -31.23 -2.56
C ALA A 176 -5.62 -31.88 -1.17
N LEU A 177 -5.40 -31.10 -0.11
CA LEU A 177 -5.46 -31.59 1.28
C LEU A 177 -6.89 -31.79 1.81
N HIS A 178 -7.84 -31.03 1.26
CA HIS A 178 -9.26 -31.06 1.66
C HIS A 178 -10.16 -31.84 0.70
N GLY A 179 -9.61 -32.31 -0.43
CA GLY A 179 -10.32 -33.14 -1.40
C GLY A 179 -10.15 -34.64 -1.18
N ASP A 180 -10.62 -35.41 -2.17
CA ASP A 180 -10.51 -36.87 -2.17
C ASP A 180 -9.04 -37.33 -2.10
N GLY A 181 -8.74 -38.22 -1.16
CA GLY A 181 -7.36 -38.66 -0.89
C GLY A 181 -6.50 -37.67 -0.10
N GLY A 182 -7.06 -36.55 0.35
CA GLY A 182 -6.35 -35.52 1.11
C GLY A 182 -5.71 -36.03 2.40
N ALA A 183 -6.33 -36.99 3.09
CA ALA A 183 -5.75 -37.62 4.29
C ALA A 183 -4.44 -38.35 4.01
N ALA A 184 -4.39 -39.13 2.92
CA ALA A 184 -3.18 -39.84 2.51
C ALA A 184 -2.11 -38.87 2.01
N PHE A 185 -2.50 -37.76 1.36
CA PHE A 185 -1.58 -36.72 0.97
C PHE A 185 -0.98 -35.99 2.18
N ALA A 186 -1.82 -35.61 3.14
CA ALA A 186 -1.39 -35.01 4.40
C ALA A 186 -0.38 -35.89 5.15
N MET A 187 -0.65 -37.19 5.25
CA MET A 187 0.28 -38.17 5.86
C MET A 187 1.62 -38.20 5.14
N ARG A 188 1.66 -38.26 3.80
CA ARG A 188 2.94 -38.26 3.06
C ARG A 188 3.76 -36.99 3.29
N LEU A 189 3.10 -35.83 3.36
CA LEU A 189 3.79 -34.57 3.64
C LEU A 189 4.28 -34.53 5.09
N HIS A 190 3.46 -34.97 6.05
CA HIS A 190 3.85 -35.09 7.46
C HIS A 190 5.03 -36.07 7.65
N ASP A 191 5.05 -37.21 6.95
CA ASP A 191 6.16 -38.17 7.02
C ASP A 191 7.49 -37.54 6.54
N ALA A 192 7.43 -36.65 5.56
CA ALA A 192 8.60 -35.91 5.06
C ALA A 192 9.03 -34.78 6.03
N TRP A 193 8.06 -34.14 6.68
CA TRP A 193 8.28 -33.06 7.65
C TRP A 193 7.49 -33.34 8.92
N PRO A 194 8.00 -34.18 9.85
CA PRO A 194 7.31 -34.49 11.10
C PRO A 194 7.34 -33.32 12.09
N VAL A 195 8.23 -32.34 11.84
CA VAL A 195 8.37 -31.11 12.61
C VAL A 195 8.46 -29.92 11.64
N MET A 196 7.66 -28.88 11.86
CA MET A 196 7.71 -27.62 11.10
C MET A 196 7.84 -26.43 12.03
N LEU A 197 8.72 -25.50 11.66
CA LEU A 197 8.87 -24.20 12.30
C LEU A 197 8.40 -23.15 11.30
N VAL A 198 7.37 -22.39 11.66
CA VAL A 198 6.82 -21.31 10.84
C VAL A 198 7.12 -19.99 11.54
N ASP A 199 8.02 -19.21 10.96
CA ASP A 199 8.34 -17.86 11.41
C ASP A 199 7.38 -16.83 10.79
N GLU A 200 7.29 -15.64 11.38
CA GLU A 200 6.39 -14.56 10.97
C GLU A 200 4.92 -14.99 10.82
N PHE A 201 4.46 -15.88 11.72
CA PHE A 201 3.14 -16.49 11.64
C PHE A 201 1.98 -15.46 11.66
N GLN A 202 2.20 -14.25 12.19
CA GLN A 202 1.21 -13.17 12.15
C GLN A 202 0.84 -12.71 10.74
N ASP A 203 1.68 -13.00 9.74
CA ASP A 203 1.44 -12.65 8.33
C ASP A 203 0.82 -13.81 7.53
N THR A 204 0.48 -14.91 8.22
CA THR A 204 -0.17 -16.09 7.63
C THR A 204 -1.67 -15.82 7.39
N ASP A 205 -2.20 -16.27 6.27
CA ASP A 205 -3.64 -16.22 5.97
C ASP A 205 -4.40 -17.48 6.43
N ALA A 206 -5.74 -17.42 6.40
CA ALA A 206 -6.58 -18.54 6.83
C ALA A 206 -6.38 -19.84 6.01
N GLN A 207 -6.06 -19.75 4.71
CA GLN A 207 -5.82 -20.93 3.88
C GLN A 207 -4.47 -21.58 4.22
N GLN A 208 -3.43 -20.77 4.41
CA GLN A 208 -2.12 -21.24 4.84
C GLN A 208 -2.20 -21.90 6.21
N PHE A 209 -2.92 -21.31 7.18
CA PHE A 209 -3.14 -21.95 8.47
C PHE A 209 -3.93 -23.25 8.33
N ALA A 210 -5.00 -23.30 7.53
CA ALA A 210 -5.76 -24.53 7.30
C ALA A 210 -4.91 -25.64 6.64
N ILE A 211 -3.96 -25.30 5.77
CA ILE A 211 -2.97 -26.26 5.25
C ILE A 211 -2.15 -26.83 6.41
N LEU A 212 -1.55 -25.98 7.23
CA LEU A 212 -0.69 -26.39 8.34
C LEU A 212 -1.46 -27.24 9.36
N ASP A 213 -2.66 -26.80 9.75
CA ASP A 213 -3.53 -27.52 10.67
C ASP A 213 -3.87 -28.92 10.12
N ARG A 214 -4.21 -29.02 8.83
CA ARG A 214 -4.51 -30.30 8.18
C ARG A 214 -3.34 -31.28 8.11
N LEU A 215 -2.10 -30.78 8.10
CA LEU A 215 -0.88 -31.59 8.12
C LEU A 215 -0.56 -32.11 9.53
N TYR A 216 -0.80 -31.29 10.56
CA TYR A 216 -0.37 -31.55 11.93
C TYR A 216 -1.51 -31.93 12.88
N ARG A 217 -2.75 -32.00 12.39
CA ARG A 217 -3.90 -32.58 13.08
C ARG A 217 -4.68 -33.48 12.14
N ASP A 218 -5.26 -34.55 12.68
CA ASP A 218 -6.15 -35.41 11.90
C ASP A 218 -7.61 -34.95 11.89
N ALA A 219 -8.47 -35.75 11.28
CA ALA A 219 -9.89 -35.43 11.16
C ALA A 219 -10.60 -35.36 12.53
N ASP A 220 -10.05 -36.01 13.56
CA ASP A 220 -10.56 -35.99 14.92
C ASP A 220 -9.86 -34.89 15.77
N GLY A 221 -9.00 -34.08 15.14
CA GLY A 221 -8.24 -33.01 15.79
C GLY A 221 -7.01 -33.48 16.57
N ILE A 222 -6.65 -34.77 16.47
CA ILE A 222 -5.54 -35.36 17.20
C ILE A 222 -4.21 -34.86 16.60
N PRO A 223 -3.31 -34.27 17.43
CA PRO A 223 -2.02 -33.80 16.97
C PRO A 223 -1.16 -34.90 16.33
N ARG A 224 -0.45 -34.54 15.27
CA ARG A 224 0.55 -35.34 14.56
C ARG A 224 1.86 -34.57 14.48
N GLY A 225 2.95 -35.14 14.99
CA GLY A 225 4.26 -34.48 14.96
C GLY A 225 4.32 -33.20 15.80
N ARG A 226 5.00 -32.17 15.28
CA ARG A 226 5.18 -30.88 15.98
C ARG A 226 5.11 -29.70 15.00
N LEU A 227 4.11 -28.84 15.18
CA LEU A 227 4.03 -27.53 14.53
C LEU A 227 4.44 -26.45 15.54
N VAL A 228 5.48 -25.68 15.23
CA VAL A 228 5.92 -24.54 16.02
C VAL A 228 5.64 -23.27 15.22
N MET A 229 4.75 -22.43 15.74
CA MET A 229 4.34 -21.17 15.12
C MET A 229 4.96 -20.02 15.91
N ILE A 230 5.83 -19.26 15.27
CA ILE A 230 6.57 -18.14 15.85
C ILE A 230 6.04 -16.88 15.20
N GLY A 231 5.61 -15.91 15.99
CA GLY A 231 5.10 -14.66 15.47
C GLY A 231 4.65 -13.69 16.54
N ASP A 232 4.45 -12.44 16.13
CA ASP A 232 4.02 -11.35 16.99
C ASP A 232 2.79 -10.63 16.40
N PRO A 233 1.60 -10.76 17.01
CA PRO A 233 0.38 -10.13 16.47
C PRO A 233 0.45 -8.60 16.50
N LYS A 234 1.35 -8.01 17.30
CA LYS A 234 1.61 -6.56 17.33
C LYS A 234 2.27 -6.07 16.04
N GLN A 235 2.89 -6.97 15.26
CA GLN A 235 3.63 -6.67 14.03
C GLN A 235 2.87 -7.05 12.75
N ALA A 236 1.60 -7.44 12.84
CA ALA A 236 0.76 -7.81 11.70
C ALA A 236 0.41 -6.59 10.82
N ILE A 237 1.32 -6.20 9.92
CA ILE A 237 1.20 -5.01 9.06
C ILE A 237 0.89 -5.34 7.59
N TYR A 238 0.83 -6.62 7.21
CA TYR A 238 0.62 -7.08 5.83
C TYR A 238 -0.83 -7.39 5.45
N ARG A 239 -1.82 -6.77 6.11
CA ARG A 239 -3.26 -6.99 5.80
C ARG A 239 -3.60 -6.80 4.31
N PHE A 240 -2.92 -5.89 3.62
CA PHE A 240 -3.11 -5.64 2.18
C PHE A 240 -2.69 -6.81 1.27
N ARG A 241 -1.95 -7.79 1.79
CA ARG A 241 -1.56 -9.03 1.11
C ARG A 241 -2.35 -10.26 1.54
N GLY A 242 -3.37 -10.07 2.38
CA GLY A 242 -4.19 -11.18 2.89
C GLY A 242 -3.74 -11.74 4.25
N GLY A 243 -2.66 -11.20 4.85
CA GLY A 243 -2.29 -11.54 6.22
C GLY A 243 -3.45 -11.26 7.18
N ASP A 244 -3.87 -12.29 7.89
CA ASP A 244 -5.07 -12.24 8.73
C ASP A 244 -4.70 -12.49 10.19
N VAL A 245 -4.73 -11.42 10.97
CA VAL A 245 -4.50 -11.53 12.42
C VAL A 245 -5.53 -12.44 13.10
N GLN A 246 -6.70 -12.66 12.49
CA GLN A 246 -7.66 -13.65 12.97
C GLN A 246 -7.13 -15.08 12.81
N ALA A 247 -6.38 -15.39 11.75
CA ALA A 247 -5.72 -16.69 11.60
C ALA A 247 -4.69 -16.92 12.72
N TYR A 248 -3.91 -15.89 13.06
CA TYR A 248 -3.03 -15.93 14.23
C TYR A 248 -3.81 -16.20 15.53
N LEU A 249 -4.90 -15.46 15.77
CA LEU A 249 -5.72 -15.63 16.98
C LEU A 249 -6.37 -17.02 17.05
N ALA A 250 -6.85 -17.54 15.92
CA ALA A 250 -7.41 -18.89 15.82
C ALA A 250 -6.35 -19.96 16.11
N ALA A 251 -5.15 -19.82 15.53
CA ALA A 251 -4.03 -20.72 15.77
C ALA A 251 -3.58 -20.69 17.24
N ARG A 252 -3.50 -19.50 17.86
CA ARG A 252 -3.19 -19.36 19.29
C ARG A 252 -4.25 -20.01 20.18
N ALA A 253 -5.53 -19.86 19.83
CA ALA A 253 -6.62 -20.48 20.58
C ALA A 253 -6.63 -22.02 20.47
N GLY A 254 -6.19 -22.56 19.33
CA GLY A 254 -6.07 -23.99 19.08
C GLY A 254 -4.70 -24.61 19.44
N ALA A 255 -3.76 -23.84 19.99
CA ALA A 255 -2.43 -24.33 20.32
C ALA A 255 -2.42 -25.11 21.64
N ASP A 256 -1.69 -26.24 21.68
CA ASP A 256 -1.56 -27.05 22.90
C ASP A 256 -0.67 -26.36 23.95
N THR A 257 0.23 -25.46 23.52
CA THR A 257 1.11 -24.69 24.38
C THR A 257 1.40 -23.34 23.74
N VAL A 258 1.29 -22.27 24.53
CA VAL A 258 1.64 -20.91 24.12
C VAL A 258 2.81 -20.44 24.97
N LEU A 259 3.89 -20.03 24.31
CA LEU A 259 5.09 -19.52 24.95
C LEU A 259 5.23 -18.02 24.66
N HIS A 260 5.78 -17.28 25.63
CA HIS A 260 6.00 -15.84 25.54
C HIS A 260 7.47 -15.51 25.73
N LEU A 261 8.01 -14.63 24.89
CA LEU A 261 9.37 -14.10 25.03
C LEU A 261 9.30 -12.70 25.64
N SER A 262 9.61 -12.58 26.92
CA SER A 262 9.51 -11.32 27.69
C SER A 262 10.81 -10.51 27.73
N THR A 263 11.90 -11.01 27.14
CA THR A 263 13.22 -10.38 27.17
C THR A 263 13.62 -9.87 25.79
N ASN A 264 13.91 -8.57 25.68
CA ASN A 264 14.42 -7.93 24.48
C ASN A 264 15.96 -7.91 24.49
N PHE A 265 16.55 -8.56 23.48
CA PHE A 265 18.01 -8.63 23.31
C PHE A 265 18.55 -7.64 22.26
N ARG A 266 17.69 -6.83 21.63
CA ARG A 266 18.01 -6.02 20.45
C ARG A 266 18.19 -4.53 20.76
N SER A 267 17.56 -4.03 21.81
CA SER A 267 17.45 -2.59 22.08
C SER A 267 18.04 -2.23 23.45
N SER A 268 18.47 -0.98 23.63
CA SER A 268 19.00 -0.49 24.90
C SER A 268 17.94 -0.47 25.99
N THR A 269 18.35 -0.62 27.24
CA THR A 269 17.44 -0.59 28.39
C THR A 269 16.65 0.71 28.44
N ALA A 270 17.29 1.85 28.13
CA ALA A 270 16.62 3.15 28.08
C ALA A 270 15.48 3.18 27.04
N LEU A 271 15.69 2.62 25.84
CA LEU A 271 14.66 2.63 24.79
C LEU A 271 13.50 1.69 25.14
N VAL A 272 13.80 0.48 25.67
CA VAL A 272 12.76 -0.46 26.10
C VAL A 272 11.89 0.15 27.19
N ASN A 273 12.50 0.78 28.20
CA ASN A 273 11.76 1.45 29.27
C ASN A 273 10.89 2.59 28.74
N ALA A 274 11.44 3.44 27.86
CA ALA A 274 10.68 4.54 27.27
C ALA A 274 9.47 4.06 26.44
N LEU A 275 9.59 2.94 25.73
CA LEU A 275 8.47 2.35 24.98
C LEU A 275 7.42 1.72 25.91
N ASN A 276 7.84 1.06 26.99
CA ASN A 276 6.92 0.53 28.01
C ASN A 276 6.12 1.68 28.65
N GLU A 277 6.80 2.74 29.10
CA GLU A 277 6.17 3.94 29.69
C GLU A 277 5.22 4.64 28.71
N TRP A 278 5.59 4.71 27.42
CA TRP A 278 4.72 5.25 26.38
C TRP A 278 3.42 4.45 26.26
N HIS A 279 3.49 3.12 26.20
CA HIS A 279 2.30 2.28 26.10
C HIS A 279 1.43 2.32 27.37
N ASP A 280 2.04 2.45 28.55
CA ASP A 280 1.31 2.63 29.80
C ASP A 280 0.52 3.95 29.82
N ALA A 281 1.10 5.02 29.25
CA ALA A 281 0.45 6.34 29.17
C ALA A 281 -0.57 6.45 28.03
N ALA A 282 -0.25 5.94 26.83
CA ALA A 282 -1.04 6.10 25.61
C ALA A 282 -2.11 5.01 25.42
N GLY A 283 -2.02 3.92 26.20
CA GLY A 283 -2.88 2.75 26.09
C GLY A 283 -2.19 1.57 25.40
N ALA A 284 -2.39 0.38 25.96
CA ALA A 284 -1.73 -0.84 25.50
C ALA A 284 -2.44 -1.54 24.34
N VAL A 285 -3.71 -1.23 24.02
CA VAL A 285 -4.46 -1.91 22.96
C VAL A 285 -4.03 -1.38 21.59
N LEU A 286 -3.53 -2.27 20.72
CA LEU A 286 -2.97 -1.90 19.41
C LEU A 286 -3.92 -2.17 18.23
N SER A 287 -5.14 -2.62 18.50
CA SER A 287 -6.12 -2.96 17.47
C SER A 287 -7.46 -2.26 17.73
N GLN A 288 -8.10 -1.81 16.65
CA GLN A 288 -9.45 -1.24 16.69
C GLN A 288 -10.56 -2.30 16.66
N VAL A 289 -10.20 -3.57 16.41
CA VAL A 289 -11.16 -4.67 16.17
C VAL A 289 -11.11 -5.72 17.27
N SER A 290 -9.99 -5.83 17.99
CA SER A 290 -9.82 -6.82 19.06
C SER A 290 -8.94 -6.29 20.17
N ASP A 291 -9.42 -6.43 21.40
CA ASP A 291 -8.67 -6.16 22.62
C ASP A 291 -7.58 -7.20 22.90
N ALA A 292 -7.49 -8.28 22.11
CA ALA A 292 -6.52 -9.34 22.31
C ALA A 292 -5.08 -8.95 21.88
N ILE A 293 -4.94 -7.91 21.06
CA ILE A 293 -3.64 -7.45 20.57
C ILE A 293 -3.21 -6.26 21.43
N ARG A 294 -2.30 -6.53 22.36
CA ARG A 294 -1.82 -5.54 23.33
C ARG A 294 -0.31 -5.48 23.34
N ALA A 295 0.23 -4.29 23.57
CA ALA A 295 1.61 -4.11 24.00
C ALA A 295 1.74 -4.68 25.42
N GLU A 296 2.62 -5.67 25.58
CA GLU A 296 2.99 -6.24 26.87
C GLU A 296 4.40 -5.72 27.23
N PRO A 297 4.62 -5.29 28.48
CA PRO A 297 5.93 -4.79 28.89
C PRO A 297 6.98 -5.89 28.80
N VAL A 298 8.13 -5.55 28.25
CA VAL A 298 9.29 -6.44 28.13
C VAL A 298 10.49 -5.89 28.89
N VAL A 299 11.39 -6.78 29.29
CA VAL A 299 12.63 -6.41 29.98
C VAL A 299 13.79 -6.42 28.99
N ALA A 300 14.65 -5.40 29.02
CA ALA A 300 15.87 -5.40 28.23
C ALA A 300 16.91 -6.36 28.84
N ALA A 301 17.61 -7.11 27.98
CA ALA A 301 18.73 -7.95 28.40
C ALA A 301 19.98 -7.15 28.79
N GLY A 302 20.05 -5.87 28.40
CA GLY A 302 21.16 -4.96 28.70
C GLY A 302 22.43 -5.15 27.84
N HIS A 303 22.46 -6.10 26.90
CA HIS A 303 23.66 -6.34 26.07
C HIS A 303 24.08 -5.12 25.24
N THR A 304 23.12 -4.34 24.77
CA THR A 304 23.32 -3.14 23.96
C THR A 304 23.74 -1.92 24.80
N ASP A 305 23.60 -1.98 26.12
CA ASP A 305 24.00 -0.88 27.01
C ASP A 305 25.53 -0.74 27.10
N ALA A 306 26.29 -1.75 26.64
CA ALA A 306 27.74 -1.69 26.53
C ALA A 306 28.22 -0.69 25.45
N SER A 307 27.38 -0.39 24.46
CA SER A 307 27.66 0.58 23.38
C SER A 307 26.49 1.56 23.24
N PRO A 308 26.25 2.44 24.24
CA PRO A 308 25.10 3.32 24.24
C PRO A 308 25.25 4.43 23.19
N LEU A 309 24.12 5.01 22.79
CA LEU A 309 24.13 6.30 22.11
C LEU A 309 24.56 7.39 23.10
N LEU A 310 25.63 8.09 22.79
CA LEU A 310 26.16 9.22 23.54
C LEU A 310 25.87 10.53 22.79
N GLU A 311 25.64 11.60 23.51
CA GLU A 311 25.58 12.98 23.01
C GLU A 311 26.51 13.85 23.87
N ASP A 312 27.51 14.48 23.24
CA ASP A 312 28.55 15.26 23.94
C ASP A 312 29.21 14.49 25.11
N GLY A 313 29.39 13.17 24.92
CA GLY A 313 30.00 12.24 25.88
C GLY A 313 29.06 11.74 26.98
N VAL A 314 27.79 12.16 27.00
CA VAL A 314 26.79 11.74 27.97
C VAL A 314 25.83 10.73 27.34
N ALA A 315 25.51 9.65 28.05
CA ALA A 315 24.55 8.67 27.56
C ALA A 315 23.16 9.29 27.32
N CYS A 316 22.55 8.96 26.18
CA CYS A 316 21.26 9.47 25.77
C CYS A 316 20.18 9.08 26.80
N ALA A 317 19.73 10.07 27.57
CA ALA A 317 18.67 9.89 28.57
C ALA A 317 17.25 9.91 27.96
N ARG A 318 17.10 10.33 26.70
CA ARG A 318 15.82 10.53 26.02
C ARG A 318 15.80 9.84 24.65
N PRO A 319 15.71 8.50 24.61
CA PRO A 319 15.74 7.75 23.35
C PRO A 319 14.45 7.87 22.53
N LEU A 320 13.35 8.32 23.15
CA LEU A 320 12.08 8.60 22.49
C LEU A 320 11.79 10.10 22.54
N VAL A 321 11.77 10.75 21.37
CA VAL A 321 11.55 12.19 21.24
C VAL A 321 10.40 12.46 20.28
N PHE A 322 9.42 13.24 20.74
CA PHE A 322 8.34 13.76 19.90
C PHE A 322 8.66 15.21 19.53
N HIS A 323 8.75 15.48 18.23
CA HIS A 323 8.95 16.83 17.72
C HIS A 323 7.59 17.47 17.44
N LEU A 324 7.26 18.54 18.16
CA LEU A 324 6.07 19.35 17.90
C LEU A 324 6.43 20.55 17.01
N GLN A 325 5.51 20.89 16.13
CA GLN A 325 5.57 22.10 15.31
C GLN A 325 4.37 22.97 15.67
N ASP A 326 4.63 24.18 16.15
CA ASP A 326 3.58 25.12 16.61
C ASP A 326 2.75 25.66 15.44
N GLU A 327 3.42 26.08 14.37
CA GLU A 327 2.77 26.55 13.15
C GLU A 327 2.51 25.40 12.18
N ILE A 328 1.30 24.86 12.23
CA ILE A 328 0.88 23.71 11.44
C ILE A 328 0.32 24.17 10.07
N PRO A 329 0.95 23.82 8.93
CA PRO A 329 0.38 24.10 7.62
C PRO A 329 -1.03 23.51 7.46
N ALA A 330 -1.95 24.27 6.87
CA ALA A 330 -3.32 23.81 6.62
C ALA A 330 -3.37 22.60 5.66
N ASN A 331 -2.46 22.56 4.68
CA ASN A 331 -2.37 21.49 3.69
C ASN A 331 -1.58 20.28 4.22
N ALA A 332 -2.10 19.07 4.01
CA ALA A 332 -1.45 17.82 4.44
C ALA A 332 -0.09 17.61 3.78
N ASP A 333 0.05 17.88 2.49
CA ASP A 333 1.32 17.69 1.78
C ASP A 333 2.38 18.68 2.28
N ALA A 334 1.98 19.90 2.61
CA ALA A 334 2.88 20.90 3.21
C ALA A 334 3.35 20.50 4.62
N ARG A 335 2.47 19.88 5.44
CA ARG A 335 2.87 19.31 6.73
C ARG A 335 3.90 18.20 6.56
N CYS A 336 3.67 17.30 5.60
CA CYS A 336 4.60 16.21 5.30
C CYS A 336 5.97 16.75 4.85
N ASP A 337 6.01 17.67 3.88
CA ASP A 337 7.29 18.24 3.40
C ASP A 337 8.04 18.98 4.52
N ALA A 338 7.34 19.71 5.39
CA ALA A 338 7.95 20.36 6.56
C ALA A 338 8.61 19.34 7.52
N ALA A 339 7.91 18.25 7.84
CA ALA A 339 8.45 17.17 8.68
C ALA A 339 9.67 16.48 8.03
N LEU A 340 9.63 16.24 6.72
CA LEU A 340 10.76 15.66 5.98
C LEU A 340 11.99 16.58 5.99
N ARG A 341 11.79 17.90 5.82
CA ARG A 341 12.89 18.89 5.92
C ARG A 341 13.49 18.95 7.32
N ALA A 342 12.65 18.95 8.35
CA ALA A 342 13.11 18.93 9.74
C ALA A 342 13.95 17.68 10.01
N CYS A 343 13.47 16.50 9.58
CA CYS A 343 14.21 15.25 9.67
C CYS A 343 15.56 15.31 8.92
N ALA A 344 15.58 15.79 7.68
CA ALA A 344 16.80 15.91 6.89
C ALA A 344 17.83 16.86 7.52
N ASN A 345 17.37 17.99 8.06
CA ASN A 345 18.23 18.93 8.80
C ASN A 345 18.82 18.27 10.04
N GLN A 346 17.99 17.61 10.85
CA GLN A 346 18.44 16.94 12.08
C GLN A 346 19.48 15.85 11.79
N ILE A 347 19.28 15.05 10.75
CA ILE A 347 20.25 14.03 10.33
C ILE A 347 21.58 14.68 9.90
N ALA A 348 21.51 15.74 9.09
CA ALA A 348 22.70 16.47 8.66
C ALA A 348 23.45 17.09 9.86
N ASP A 349 22.72 17.66 10.82
CA ASP A 349 23.30 18.24 12.04
C ASP A 349 23.94 17.18 12.94
N MET A 350 23.29 16.02 13.12
CA MET A 350 23.82 14.90 13.91
C MET A 350 25.13 14.38 13.29
N LEU A 351 25.15 14.16 11.98
CA LEU A 351 26.34 13.67 11.28
C LEU A 351 27.44 14.73 11.17
N GLY A 352 27.08 16.00 10.99
CA GLY A 352 28.01 17.11 10.80
C GLY A 352 28.66 17.58 12.10
N SER A 353 27.90 17.65 13.20
CA SER A 353 28.39 18.10 14.50
C SER A 353 29.31 17.09 15.19
N ARG A 354 29.18 15.79 14.84
CA ARG A 354 29.90 14.66 15.45
C ARG A 354 29.77 14.60 16.98
N LYS A 355 28.71 15.18 17.52
CA LYS A 355 28.39 15.12 18.95
C LYS A 355 27.87 13.76 19.37
N GLN A 356 27.24 13.05 18.44
CA GLN A 356 26.66 11.74 18.65
C GLN A 356 27.67 10.62 18.35
N CYS A 357 27.79 9.69 19.30
CA CYS A 357 28.61 8.48 19.16
C CYS A 357 27.81 7.25 19.59
N ILE A 358 28.12 6.09 19.03
CA ILE A 358 27.63 4.79 19.50
C ILE A 358 28.82 4.08 20.16
N GLY A 359 28.82 4.01 21.49
CA GLY A 359 30.01 3.63 22.24
C GLY A 359 31.19 4.57 21.93
N ALA A 360 32.27 4.01 21.38
CA ALA A 360 33.46 4.78 21.01
C ALA A 360 33.43 5.31 19.55
N ASP A 361 32.51 4.82 18.72
CA ASP A 361 32.46 5.16 17.30
C ASP A 361 31.59 6.41 17.07
N ALA A 362 32.10 7.37 16.30
CA ALA A 362 31.30 8.49 15.84
C ALA A 362 30.14 7.99 14.96
N LEU A 363 28.97 8.61 15.10
CA LEU A 363 27.77 8.26 14.34
C LEU A 363 28.02 8.35 12.83
N ARG A 364 27.63 7.31 12.09
CA ARG A 364 27.79 7.22 10.63
C ARG A 364 26.43 7.19 9.95
N PRO A 365 26.34 7.53 8.65
CA PRO A 365 25.08 7.45 7.90
C PRO A 365 24.42 6.07 7.96
N GLY A 366 25.22 4.98 7.99
CA GLY A 366 24.73 3.61 8.08
C GLY A 366 24.06 3.24 9.41
N ASP A 367 24.22 4.07 10.46
CA ASP A 367 23.62 3.86 11.77
C ASP A 367 22.21 4.48 11.88
N ILE A 368 21.78 5.23 10.86
CA ILE A 368 20.50 5.95 10.85
C ILE A 368 19.52 5.27 9.88
N ALA A 369 18.36 4.87 10.41
CA ALA A 369 17.24 4.37 9.61
C ALA A 369 16.03 5.30 9.77
N VAL A 370 15.43 5.71 8.65
CA VAL A 370 14.21 6.53 8.64
C VAL A 370 13.05 5.74 8.06
N LEU A 371 12.02 5.51 8.86
CA LEU A 371 10.80 4.80 8.45
C LEU A 371 9.75 5.80 7.97
N LEU A 372 9.28 5.63 6.73
CA LEU A 372 8.28 6.50 6.10
C LEU A 372 7.13 5.67 5.52
N PRO A 373 5.89 6.17 5.57
CA PRO A 373 4.71 5.40 5.17
C PRO A 373 4.52 5.30 3.65
N ARG A 374 5.22 6.12 2.84
CA ARG A 374 5.02 6.20 1.38
C ARG A 374 6.35 6.28 0.64
N HIS A 375 6.44 5.62 -0.51
CA HIS A 375 7.60 5.69 -1.40
C HIS A 375 7.88 7.12 -1.90
N SER A 376 6.85 7.92 -2.16
CA SER A 376 7.02 9.33 -2.54
C SER A 376 7.71 10.15 -1.44
N HIS A 377 7.44 9.85 -0.16
CA HIS A 377 8.13 10.50 0.96
C HIS A 377 9.59 10.05 1.05
N VAL A 378 9.88 8.77 0.78
CA VAL A 378 11.26 8.25 0.71
C VAL A 378 12.05 8.93 -0.39
N ALA A 379 11.46 9.06 -1.60
CA ALA A 379 12.08 9.78 -2.71
C ALA A 379 12.36 11.24 -2.34
N ARG A 380 11.37 11.91 -1.73
CA ARG A 380 11.51 13.31 -1.29
C ARG A 380 12.57 13.50 -0.20
N LEU A 381 12.62 12.62 0.81
CA LEU A 381 13.65 12.70 1.85
C LEU A 381 15.04 12.46 1.27
N ARG A 382 15.18 11.54 0.31
CA ARG A 382 16.45 11.30 -0.38
C ARG A 382 16.96 12.56 -1.08
N GLU A 383 16.11 13.26 -1.82
CA GLU A 383 16.46 14.55 -2.44
C GLU A 383 16.99 15.54 -1.39
N LEU A 384 16.26 15.70 -0.28
CA LEU A 384 16.64 16.62 0.81
C LEU A 384 17.97 16.22 1.48
N LEU A 385 18.25 14.93 1.64
CA LEU A 385 19.52 14.45 2.19
C LEU A 385 20.68 14.66 1.20
N CYS A 386 20.46 14.40 -0.09
CA CYS A 386 21.45 14.67 -1.15
C CYS A 386 21.79 16.17 -1.25
N GLU A 387 20.79 17.06 -1.15
CA GLU A 387 20.98 18.52 -1.07
C GLU A 387 21.90 18.93 0.10
N ARG A 388 21.96 18.11 1.16
CA ARG A 388 22.78 18.30 2.36
C ARG A 388 24.07 17.47 2.36
N ALA A 389 24.42 16.86 1.22
CA ALA A 389 25.56 15.96 1.07
C ALA A 389 25.57 14.77 2.05
N VAL A 390 24.39 14.32 2.51
CA VAL A 390 24.25 13.11 3.33
C VAL A 390 24.01 11.92 2.39
N PRO A 391 24.91 10.91 2.36
CA PRO A 391 24.70 9.72 1.54
C PRO A 391 23.54 8.91 2.10
N CYS A 392 22.62 8.50 1.23
CA CYS A 392 21.48 7.68 1.62
C CYS A 392 21.11 6.66 0.55
N VAL A 393 20.76 5.45 0.99
CA VAL A 393 20.25 4.38 0.13
C VAL A 393 18.75 4.29 0.32
N GLY A 394 17.99 4.66 -0.71
CA GLY A 394 16.54 4.52 -0.73
C GLY A 394 16.13 3.44 -1.72
N ALA A 395 15.37 2.44 -1.26
CA ALA A 395 14.74 1.44 -2.12
C ALA A 395 13.60 2.07 -2.93
N GLY A 396 13.94 2.93 -3.88
CA GLY A 396 13.02 3.34 -4.93
C GLY A 396 12.78 2.12 -5.81
N ARG A 397 11.63 1.46 -5.66
CA ARG A 397 11.13 0.45 -6.60
C ARG A 397 10.66 1.06 -7.93
N ASP A 398 11.03 2.30 -8.22
CA ASP A 398 10.80 2.88 -9.54
C ASP A 398 11.54 1.99 -10.53
N SER A 399 10.80 1.50 -11.52
CA SER A 399 11.36 0.63 -12.54
C SER A 399 12.59 1.30 -13.13
N VAL A 400 13.69 0.57 -13.28
CA VAL A 400 14.87 1.11 -13.99
C VAL A 400 14.49 1.61 -15.39
N PHE A 401 13.40 1.09 -15.98
CA PHE A 401 12.84 1.52 -17.26
C PHE A 401 12.15 2.90 -17.24
N THR A 402 11.79 3.45 -16.09
CA THR A 402 11.19 4.80 -16.00
C THR A 402 12.25 5.91 -15.82
N THR A 403 13.52 5.53 -15.78
CA THR A 403 14.62 6.49 -15.63
C THR A 403 14.93 7.19 -16.95
N GLU A 404 15.50 8.40 -16.88
CA GLU A 404 16.02 9.09 -18.07
C GLU A 404 17.10 8.28 -18.77
N LEU A 405 17.90 7.51 -18.01
CA LEU A 405 18.90 6.61 -18.54
C LEU A 405 18.29 5.52 -19.44
N ALA A 406 17.14 4.95 -19.07
CA ALA A 406 16.46 3.97 -19.91
C ALA A 406 15.97 4.58 -21.24
N ARG A 407 15.47 5.81 -21.21
CA ARG A 407 15.12 6.57 -22.42
C ARG A 407 16.35 6.81 -23.31
N GLU A 408 17.46 7.22 -22.71
CA GLU A 408 18.72 7.42 -23.44
C GLU A 408 19.25 6.11 -24.02
N LEU A 409 19.19 5.01 -23.25
CA LEU A 409 19.57 3.68 -23.72
C LEU A 409 18.71 3.25 -24.90
N GLN A 410 17.39 3.51 -24.88
CA GLN A 410 16.52 3.24 -26.02
C GLN A 410 16.95 4.01 -27.27
N ILE A 411 17.24 5.31 -27.15
CA ILE A 411 17.72 6.15 -28.27
C ILE A 411 19.07 5.62 -28.78
N PHE A 412 19.98 5.28 -27.85
CA PHE A 412 21.30 4.76 -28.18
C PHE A 412 21.21 3.43 -28.94
N LEU A 413 20.45 2.46 -28.42
CA LEU A 413 20.22 1.17 -29.04
C LEU A 413 19.50 1.31 -30.40
N HIS A 414 18.56 2.25 -30.53
CA HIS A 414 17.95 2.56 -31.82
C HIS A 414 18.99 3.03 -32.84
N GLY A 415 19.94 3.87 -32.44
CA GLY A 415 21.08 4.27 -33.26
C GLY A 415 22.01 3.11 -33.62
N VAL A 416 22.22 2.15 -32.70
CA VAL A 416 23.00 0.92 -32.96
C VAL A 416 22.30 0.06 -34.02
N GLU A 417 21.01 -0.22 -33.85
CA GLU A 417 20.26 -1.03 -34.83
C GLU A 417 20.20 -0.34 -36.21
N HIS A 418 20.07 0.99 -36.23
CA HIS A 418 20.00 1.79 -37.44
C HIS A 418 21.33 2.50 -37.74
N ALA A 419 22.47 1.80 -37.56
CA ALA A 419 23.82 2.38 -37.69
C ALA A 419 24.15 3.07 -39.03
N ARG A 420 23.33 2.89 -40.08
CA ARG A 420 23.49 3.56 -41.40
C ARG A 420 22.56 4.75 -41.59
N HIS A 421 21.67 5.03 -40.63
CA HIS A 421 20.74 6.14 -40.67
C HIS A 421 21.31 7.31 -39.86
N GLU A 422 21.82 8.32 -40.55
CA GLU A 422 22.53 9.45 -39.94
C GLU A 422 21.75 10.14 -38.80
N PRO A 423 20.46 10.47 -38.95
CA PRO A 423 19.70 11.07 -37.85
C PRO A 423 19.63 10.20 -36.59
N ALA A 424 19.56 8.87 -36.74
CA ALA A 424 19.50 7.95 -35.60
C ALA A 424 20.84 7.87 -34.87
N VAL A 425 21.94 7.84 -35.62
CA VAL A 425 23.30 7.86 -35.05
C VAL A 425 23.60 9.19 -34.37
N ARG A 426 23.20 10.33 -34.97
CA ARG A 426 23.33 11.66 -34.35
C ARG A 426 22.53 11.76 -33.05
N ALA A 427 21.29 11.25 -33.03
CA ALA A 427 20.47 11.21 -31.82
C ALA A 427 21.11 10.36 -30.70
N ALA A 428 21.67 9.19 -31.06
CA ALA A 428 22.38 8.34 -30.11
C ALA A 428 23.65 9.01 -29.57
N LEU A 429 24.44 9.67 -30.42
CA LEU A 429 25.64 10.42 -30.02
C LEU A 429 25.32 11.56 -29.03
N ALA A 430 24.14 12.18 -29.15
CA ALA A 430 23.69 13.25 -28.27
C ALA A 430 23.26 12.80 -26.86
N THR A 431 23.17 11.50 -26.60
CA THR A 431 22.90 10.95 -25.25
C THR A 431 24.18 10.94 -24.40
N ARG A 432 24.06 10.76 -23.08
CA ARG A 432 25.24 10.58 -22.20
C ARG A 432 26.04 9.32 -22.57
N LEU A 433 25.38 8.28 -23.07
CA LEU A 433 26.00 7.05 -23.58
C LEU A 433 26.75 7.28 -24.90
N GLY A 434 26.26 8.24 -25.70
CA GLY A 434 26.89 8.70 -26.93
C GLY A 434 28.12 9.57 -26.69
N GLY A 435 28.06 10.42 -25.66
CA GLY A 435 29.17 11.21 -25.15
C GLY A 435 29.54 12.44 -25.99
N ALA A 436 28.74 12.79 -27.00
CA ALA A 436 29.02 13.94 -27.85
C ALA A 436 28.45 15.23 -27.24
N THR A 437 29.28 16.28 -27.17
CA THR A 437 28.82 17.63 -26.84
C THR A 437 28.11 18.27 -28.03
N PHE A 438 27.31 19.32 -27.77
CA PHE A 438 26.66 20.10 -28.83
C PHE A 438 27.67 20.60 -29.89
N ASP A 439 28.79 21.18 -29.47
CA ASP A 439 29.84 21.67 -30.37
C ASP A 439 30.45 20.53 -31.20
N SER A 440 30.66 19.36 -30.59
CA SER A 440 31.18 18.21 -31.32
C SER A 440 30.19 17.69 -32.37
N LEU A 441 28.89 17.69 -32.08
CA LEU A 441 27.85 17.29 -33.02
C LEU A 441 27.70 18.27 -34.19
N LEU A 442 27.86 19.56 -33.92
CA LEU A 442 27.84 20.61 -34.94
C LEU A 442 29.05 20.46 -35.88
N ALA A 443 30.24 20.26 -35.32
CA ALA A 443 31.46 20.06 -36.09
C ALA A 443 31.42 18.81 -36.99
N LEU A 444 30.65 17.78 -36.63
CA LEU A 444 30.45 16.59 -37.46
C LEU A 444 29.71 16.86 -38.77
N HIS A 445 29.12 18.04 -38.98
CA HIS A 445 28.53 18.39 -40.27
C HIS A 445 29.62 18.61 -41.34
N ASP A 446 30.70 19.30 -40.95
CA ASP A 446 31.77 19.72 -41.86
C ASP A 446 33.00 18.80 -41.80
N ASP A 447 33.04 17.84 -40.87
CA ASP A 447 34.14 16.88 -40.66
C ASP A 447 33.73 15.45 -41.05
N ALA A 448 33.72 15.19 -42.36
CA ALA A 448 33.35 13.87 -42.91
C ALA A 448 34.22 12.70 -42.40
N PRO A 449 35.56 12.82 -42.26
CA PRO A 449 36.38 11.77 -41.67
C PRO A 449 35.97 11.41 -40.24
N ARG A 450 35.71 12.40 -39.38
CA ARG A 450 35.28 12.18 -37.99
C ARG A 450 33.88 11.58 -37.93
N TRP A 451 32.98 12.03 -38.80
CA TRP A 451 31.66 11.39 -38.95
C TRP A 451 31.77 9.91 -39.33
N GLN A 452 32.60 9.58 -40.31
CA GLN A 452 32.81 8.19 -40.74
C GLN A 452 33.36 7.32 -39.59
N GLN A 453 34.27 7.85 -38.78
CA GLN A 453 34.78 7.16 -37.59
C GLN A 453 33.66 6.84 -36.58
N MET A 454 32.76 7.81 -36.34
CA MET A 454 31.65 7.61 -35.40
C MET A 454 30.60 6.64 -35.97
N ALA A 455 30.24 6.75 -37.24
CA ALA A 455 29.33 5.81 -37.88
C ALA A 455 29.88 4.37 -37.84
N GLN A 456 31.19 4.20 -38.06
CA GLN A 456 31.85 2.89 -37.95
C GLN A 456 31.77 2.30 -36.54
N ARG A 457 31.81 3.13 -35.48
CA ARG A 457 31.58 2.67 -34.10
C ARG A 457 30.21 2.01 -33.97
N PHE A 458 29.15 2.65 -34.45
CA PHE A 458 27.79 2.09 -34.39
C PHE A 458 27.64 0.81 -35.22
N VAL A 459 28.30 0.73 -36.39
CA VAL A 459 28.35 -0.52 -37.17
C VAL A 459 29.02 -1.66 -36.40
N ARG A 460 30.11 -1.40 -35.67
CA ARG A 460 30.76 -2.40 -34.81
C ARG A 460 29.85 -2.84 -33.66
N LEU A 461 29.22 -1.88 -32.97
CA LEU A 461 28.29 -2.17 -31.88
C LEU A 461 27.09 -3.00 -32.36
N ARG A 462 26.59 -2.74 -33.58
CA ARG A 462 25.51 -3.53 -34.17
C ARG A 462 25.93 -4.97 -34.44
N ALA A 463 27.09 -5.16 -35.04
CA ALA A 463 27.65 -6.50 -35.27
C ALA A 463 27.83 -7.24 -33.93
N ARG A 464 28.29 -6.52 -32.89
CA ARG A 464 28.42 -7.05 -31.53
C ARG A 464 27.08 -7.48 -30.94
N TRP A 465 26.03 -6.67 -31.10
CA TRP A 465 24.69 -7.00 -30.63
C TRP A 465 24.22 -8.32 -31.25
N HIS A 466 24.24 -8.44 -32.58
CA HIS A 466 23.75 -9.65 -33.25
C HIS A 466 24.57 -10.91 -32.90
N ALA A 467 25.85 -10.76 -32.55
CA ALA A 467 26.71 -11.89 -32.23
C ALA A 467 26.66 -12.32 -30.75
N ALA A 468 26.50 -11.38 -29.81
CA ALA A 468 26.72 -11.62 -28.38
C ALA A 468 25.62 -11.04 -27.47
N GLY A 469 24.57 -10.46 -28.04
CA GLY A 469 23.44 -9.88 -27.31
C GLY A 469 23.66 -8.44 -26.83
N VAL A 470 22.59 -7.85 -26.31
CA VAL A 470 22.53 -6.43 -25.90
C VAL A 470 23.43 -6.13 -24.70
N LEU A 471 23.58 -7.09 -23.78
CA LEU A 471 24.42 -6.91 -22.60
C LEU A 471 25.90 -6.77 -22.98
N ALA A 472 26.35 -7.45 -24.03
CA ALA A 472 27.71 -7.30 -24.54
C ALA A 472 27.96 -5.88 -25.08
N VAL A 473 26.99 -5.31 -25.81
CA VAL A 473 27.06 -3.91 -26.29
C VAL A 473 27.14 -2.94 -25.13
N ILE A 474 26.32 -3.12 -24.10
CA ILE A 474 26.31 -2.24 -22.92
C ILE A 474 27.64 -2.31 -22.17
N ARG A 475 28.22 -3.51 -22.00
CA ARG A 475 29.55 -3.66 -21.39
C ARG A 475 30.64 -2.94 -22.19
N ASP A 476 30.59 -3.04 -23.53
CA ASP A 476 31.55 -2.35 -24.39
C ASP A 476 31.40 -0.81 -24.27
N VAL A 477 30.17 -0.30 -24.22
CA VAL A 477 29.88 1.14 -23.98
C VAL A 477 30.35 1.58 -22.59
N MET A 478 30.13 0.76 -21.55
CA MET A 478 30.62 1.05 -20.20
C MET A 478 32.15 1.06 -20.13
N ALA A 479 32.83 0.20 -20.89
CA ALA A 479 34.29 0.20 -20.97
C ALA A 479 34.82 1.44 -21.69
N GLU A 480 34.15 1.91 -22.74
CA GLU A 480 34.54 3.08 -23.52
C GLU A 480 34.25 4.41 -22.80
N SER A 481 33.07 4.54 -22.19
CA SER A 481 32.53 5.81 -21.69
C SER A 481 32.33 5.83 -20.18
N GLY A 482 32.63 4.74 -19.47
CA GLY A 482 32.33 4.60 -18.04
C GLY A 482 33.08 5.59 -17.16
N ALA A 483 34.31 5.96 -17.51
CA ALA A 483 35.08 6.94 -16.74
C ALA A 483 34.45 8.35 -16.78
N GLU A 484 33.91 8.76 -17.94
CA GLU A 484 33.23 10.05 -18.07
C GLU A 484 31.84 10.00 -17.42
N LEU A 485 31.11 8.89 -17.57
CA LEU A 485 29.82 8.68 -16.88
C LEU A 485 29.97 8.69 -15.36
N ALA A 486 31.05 8.10 -14.82
CA ALA A 486 31.33 8.06 -13.39
C ALA A 486 31.63 9.45 -12.78
N ARG A 487 32.09 10.41 -13.60
CA ARG A 487 32.35 11.80 -13.17
C ARG A 487 31.09 12.65 -13.07
N LEU A 488 29.97 12.20 -13.64
CA LEU A 488 28.70 12.90 -13.50
C LEU A 488 28.19 12.80 -12.04
N PRO A 489 27.36 13.76 -11.59
CA PRO A 489 26.58 13.57 -10.36
C PRO A 489 25.80 12.24 -10.43
N ASP A 490 25.90 11.42 -9.38
CA ASP A 490 25.34 10.05 -9.31
C ASP A 490 25.90 9.05 -10.35
N GLY A 491 27.10 9.28 -10.89
CA GLY A 491 27.70 8.44 -11.94
C GLY A 491 27.83 6.94 -11.62
N GLU A 492 28.18 6.58 -10.38
CA GLU A 492 28.23 5.17 -9.95
C GLU A 492 26.87 4.47 -10.04
N ARG A 493 25.80 5.19 -9.68
CA ARG A 493 24.43 4.69 -9.79
C ARG A 493 24.02 4.57 -11.24
N LEU A 494 24.34 5.55 -12.08
CA LEU A 494 24.07 5.48 -13.52
C LEU A 494 24.69 4.23 -14.14
N LEU A 495 25.94 3.92 -13.81
CA LEU A 495 26.62 2.70 -14.29
C LEU A 495 25.97 1.41 -13.78
N THR A 496 25.52 1.41 -12.52
CA THR A 496 24.82 0.27 -11.92
C THR A 496 23.46 0.05 -12.59
N ASP A 497 22.68 1.11 -12.78
CA ASP A 497 21.38 1.08 -13.44
C ASP A 497 21.51 0.70 -14.92
N LEU A 498 22.56 1.17 -15.61
CA LEU A 498 22.85 0.80 -17.00
C LEU A 498 23.15 -0.70 -17.14
N ARG A 499 23.94 -1.27 -16.22
CA ARG A 499 24.21 -2.71 -16.19
C ARG A 499 22.94 -3.51 -15.94
N HIS A 500 22.13 -3.10 -14.97
CA HIS A 500 20.87 -3.75 -14.63
C HIS A 500 19.88 -3.71 -15.81
N LEU A 501 19.75 -2.57 -16.50
CA LEU A 501 18.96 -2.46 -17.73
C LEU A 501 19.46 -3.44 -18.80
N GLY A 502 20.78 -3.60 -18.94
CA GLY A 502 21.36 -4.56 -19.88
C GLY A 502 21.06 -6.01 -19.54
N GLU A 503 21.08 -6.38 -18.26
CA GLU A 503 20.72 -7.71 -17.78
C GLU A 503 19.24 -8.01 -18.10
N LEU A 504 18.34 -7.09 -17.77
CA LEU A 504 16.90 -7.24 -18.04
C LEU A 504 16.58 -7.32 -19.54
N LEU A 505 17.22 -6.51 -20.37
CA LEU A 505 17.04 -6.57 -21.82
C LEU A 505 17.56 -7.89 -22.40
N GLN A 506 18.64 -8.44 -21.83
CA GLN A 506 19.21 -9.71 -22.27
C GLN A 506 18.34 -10.91 -21.89
N GLU A 507 17.67 -10.88 -20.74
CA GLU A 507 16.70 -11.91 -20.34
C GLU A 507 15.45 -11.90 -21.23
N ALA A 508 15.07 -10.72 -21.73
CA ALA A 508 13.89 -10.54 -22.59
C ALA A 508 14.15 -10.78 -24.09
N SER A 509 15.41 -10.86 -24.51
CA SER A 509 15.86 -11.09 -25.90
C SER A 509 16.09 -12.57 -26.17
#